data_AF-A0A947MNN4-F1
#
_entry.id   AF-A0A947MNN4-F1
#
_cell.length_a   1.000
_cell.length_b   1.000
_cell.length_c   1.000
_cell.angle_alpha   90.00
_cell.angle_beta   90.00
_cell.angle_gamma   90.00
#
_symmetry.space_group_name_H-M   'P 1'
#
loop_
_entity.id
_entity.type
_entity.pdbx_description
1 polymer ?
#
loop_
_entity_poly.entity_id
_entity_poly.type
_entity_poly.pdbx_seq_one_letter_code
_entity_poly.pdbx_strand_id
1 'polypeptide(L)'
;MSILLFHSDGRLLMQRRSLTKDESPGLLGASASGHVGAGEDVLETALREFSEELGVDAPPLHWLGKLSASVETAQEFMTVYAARTAGIAGVADGASPSFLPDPGEVAGLEWLAPDAVRALLVHEPERLSGSLRAVLAVFYDAARSLAAPSWETTSYRFGDGTSVLREPAFDLLIVGGSVVTPGGILRADVGIRAGRIAAIGSLAEAATEDRLDATGLHVLPGAIDTQVHFREPGLEHKEDIGSGSASAVLGGVTAFMEMPNTKPSTTTAELLAWKVARAKATSWADFAFFVGACPENADITGELERLPGAAGIKVFMGSSTGSLLVDDLGVLEAVLRSGRRRVAVHAEDERRLEARRALACVVADHPVWRDEIAAVTAVEQLLPLARRVGRPVHVLHVTSRGELPLLAAYKDIASFEVTPQHLTFAAPECYERLGTLAQMNPPIRGEEHRAALWWAVNSGLVDVIGSDHAPHSIEEKSQSYPNTPSGMPGVQTLLTVILDHVAAGRLSLERAVDLTAAGPARVYGLARKGRIAVGYDADLALVDLAARRTFTREMAASRCGWSPFEGVTFQGVPVATIVRGRLVMRDGELIGSPSGQALNFVGVPGAERS
;
A
#
# COMPACT_ATOMS: atom_id res chain seq x y z
N MET A 1 24.34 18.76 14.98
CA MET A 1 23.91 17.62 15.85
C MET A 1 24.14 17.98 17.32
N SER A 2 23.76 17.12 18.26
CA SER A 2 23.89 17.36 19.71
C SER A 2 24.12 16.06 20.48
N ILE A 3 24.93 16.11 21.55
CA ILE A 3 25.30 14.94 22.36
C ILE A 3 25.06 15.21 23.85
N LEU A 4 24.38 14.27 24.53
CA LEU A 4 24.13 14.26 25.97
C LEU A 4 25.01 13.20 26.65
N LEU A 5 26.11 13.62 27.27
CA LEU A 5 27.04 12.75 27.98
C LEU A 5 26.68 12.65 29.47
N PHE A 6 26.35 11.43 29.90
CA PHE A 6 26.05 11.13 31.30
C PHE A 6 27.27 10.52 32.01
N HIS A 7 27.49 10.93 33.25
CA HIS A 7 28.40 10.27 34.17
C HIS A 7 27.78 8.97 34.69
N SER A 8 28.58 8.06 35.22
CA SER A 8 28.10 6.75 35.68
C SER A 8 27.11 6.82 36.85
N ASP A 9 27.09 7.91 37.61
CA ASP A 9 26.11 8.19 38.67
C ASP A 9 24.82 8.88 38.19
N GLY A 10 24.69 9.11 36.87
CA GLY A 10 23.51 9.72 36.25
C GLY A 10 23.54 11.25 36.12
N ARG A 11 24.64 11.92 36.50
CA ARG A 11 24.83 13.35 36.22
C ARG A 11 25.02 13.62 34.73
N LEU A 12 24.54 14.76 34.24
CA LEU A 12 24.69 15.19 32.84
C LEU A 12 25.80 16.25 32.73
N LEU A 13 26.71 16.10 31.76
CA LEU A 13 27.69 17.13 31.45
C LEU A 13 27.04 18.25 30.62
N MET A 14 27.20 19.50 31.03
CA MET A 14 26.85 20.66 30.21
C MET A 14 28.06 21.55 29.98
N GLN A 15 28.14 22.12 28.79
CA GLN A 15 29.08 23.19 28.48
C GLN A 15 28.50 24.54 28.88
N ARG A 16 29.30 25.41 29.50
CA ARG A 16 29.03 26.85 29.61
C ARG A 16 29.66 27.52 28.40
N ARG A 17 28.84 28.05 27.49
CA ARG A 17 29.31 28.71 26.26
C ARG A 17 30.09 29.97 26.60
N SER A 18 31.11 30.29 25.79
CA SER A 18 31.90 31.51 26.01
C SER A 18 31.05 32.78 25.88
N LEU A 19 31.49 33.86 26.51
CA LEU A 19 30.86 35.18 26.36
C LEU A 19 31.13 35.80 24.98
N THR A 20 32.09 35.25 24.23
CA THR A 20 32.45 35.68 22.86
C THR A 20 31.76 34.89 21.76
N LYS A 21 30.94 33.87 22.09
CA LYS A 21 30.27 33.02 21.09
C LYS A 21 29.05 33.74 20.50
N ASP A 22 28.93 33.77 19.17
CA ASP A 22 27.88 34.51 18.45
C ASP A 22 26.46 34.08 18.85
N GLU A 23 26.28 32.78 19.13
CA GLU A 23 25.00 32.23 19.56
C GLU A 23 24.98 31.82 21.04
N SER A 24 23.96 32.29 21.76
CA SER A 24 23.72 31.93 23.18
C SER A 24 24.94 32.13 24.10
N PRO A 25 25.63 33.29 24.08
CA PRO A 25 26.82 33.53 24.88
C PRO A 25 26.53 33.39 26.39
N GLY A 26 27.43 32.72 27.12
CA GLY A 26 27.31 32.49 28.57
C GLY A 26 26.25 31.47 29.01
N LEU A 27 25.37 31.00 28.11
CA LEU A 27 24.33 30.02 28.42
C LEU A 27 24.88 28.58 28.45
N LEU A 28 24.10 27.67 29.03
CA LEU A 28 24.40 26.24 29.03
C LEU A 28 24.03 25.60 27.68
N GLY A 29 24.96 24.83 27.13
CA GLY A 29 24.87 24.03 25.91
C GLY A 29 24.95 22.53 26.21
N ALA A 30 24.77 21.72 25.15
CA ALA A 30 24.91 20.27 25.21
C ALA A 30 26.33 19.85 25.61
N SER A 31 26.56 18.56 25.85
CA SER A 31 27.88 18.06 26.21
C SER A 31 28.86 18.17 25.05
N ALA A 32 28.37 17.98 23.82
CA ALA A 32 29.01 18.44 22.58
C ALA A 32 27.94 18.79 21.51
N SER A 33 28.25 19.73 20.61
CA SER A 33 27.36 20.22 19.54
C SER A 33 28.15 20.85 18.38
N GLY A 34 27.54 20.98 17.21
CA GLY A 34 28.26 21.37 15.99
C GLY A 34 27.51 21.02 14.70
N HIS A 35 27.98 21.52 13.56
CA HIS A 35 27.28 21.43 12.27
C HIS A 35 27.77 20.24 11.44
N VAL A 36 26.87 19.62 10.66
CA VAL A 36 27.23 18.52 9.76
C VAL A 36 27.85 19.10 8.49
N GLY A 37 29.09 18.73 8.19
CA GLY A 37 29.80 19.20 7.01
C GLY A 37 29.16 18.75 5.69
N ALA A 38 29.43 19.47 4.61
CA ALA A 38 28.93 19.12 3.28
C ALA A 38 29.54 17.79 2.79
N GLY A 39 28.75 16.71 2.84
CA GLY A 39 29.18 15.36 2.50
C GLY A 39 29.71 14.52 3.67
N GLU A 40 29.61 15.02 4.91
CA GLU A 40 29.96 14.30 6.14
C GLU A 40 28.77 13.46 6.64
N ASP A 41 29.00 12.25 7.18
CA ASP A 41 27.95 11.52 7.89
C ASP A 41 27.68 12.12 9.27
N VAL A 42 26.43 12.02 9.76
CA VAL A 42 26.02 12.64 11.01
C VAL A 42 26.68 12.01 12.24
N LEU A 43 27.01 10.70 12.20
CA LEU A 43 27.77 10.05 13.26
C LEU A 43 29.26 10.42 13.17
N GLU A 44 29.83 10.54 11.98
CA GLU A 44 31.20 11.03 11.79
C GLU A 44 31.36 12.46 12.34
N THR A 45 30.41 13.36 12.01
CA THR A 45 30.29 14.69 12.63
C THR A 45 30.23 14.59 14.16
N ALA A 46 29.37 13.72 14.70
CA ALA A 46 29.18 13.62 16.15
C ALA A 46 30.45 13.14 16.87
N LEU A 47 31.19 12.20 16.28
CA LEU A 47 32.47 11.72 16.82
C LEU A 47 33.56 12.80 16.73
N ARG A 48 33.64 13.52 15.59
CA ARG A 48 34.58 14.64 15.39
C ARG A 48 34.33 15.75 16.39
N GLU A 49 33.10 16.28 16.45
CA GLU A 49 32.72 17.42 17.30
C GLU A 49 32.84 17.08 18.79
N PHE A 50 32.61 15.82 19.19
CA PHE A 50 32.90 15.38 20.56
C PHE A 50 34.40 15.43 20.88
N SER A 51 35.26 15.00 19.94
CA SER A 51 36.72 15.07 20.10
C SER A 51 37.24 16.51 20.08
N GLU A 52 36.68 17.36 19.23
CA GLU A 52 37.06 18.77 19.09
C GLU A 52 36.59 19.62 20.30
N GLU A 53 35.35 19.47 20.77
CA GLU A 53 34.83 20.24 21.91
C GLU A 53 35.21 19.68 23.29
N LEU A 54 35.55 18.39 23.44
CA LEU A 54 35.90 17.80 24.74
C LEU A 54 37.34 17.27 24.86
N GLY A 55 38.10 17.20 23.77
CA GLY A 55 39.51 16.78 23.77
C GLY A 55 39.75 15.31 24.12
N VAL A 56 38.71 14.47 24.01
CA VAL A 56 38.76 13.04 24.34
C VAL A 56 38.00 12.22 23.30
N ASP A 57 38.41 10.96 23.12
CA ASP A 57 37.69 10.03 22.26
C ASP A 57 36.24 9.85 22.73
N ALA A 58 35.31 9.82 21.78
CA ALA A 58 33.90 9.63 22.09
C ALA A 58 33.63 8.23 22.68
N PRO A 59 32.99 8.12 23.86
CA PRO A 59 32.40 6.86 24.28
C PRO A 59 31.27 6.45 23.31
N PRO A 60 30.81 5.18 23.32
CA PRO A 60 29.76 4.71 22.43
C PRO A 60 28.54 5.64 22.42
N LEU A 61 28.26 6.22 21.24
CA LEU A 61 27.13 7.12 21.04
C LEU A 61 25.86 6.32 20.73
N HIS A 62 24.81 6.56 21.51
CA HIS A 62 23.48 6.01 21.33
C HIS A 62 22.59 7.07 20.68
N TRP A 63 22.06 6.79 19.49
CA TRP A 63 21.12 7.71 18.83
C TRP A 63 19.80 7.80 19.63
N LEU A 64 19.28 9.02 19.81
CA LEU A 64 18.04 9.29 20.55
C LEU A 64 16.90 9.73 19.63
N GLY A 65 17.21 10.41 18.53
CA GLY A 65 16.20 11.01 17.66
C GLY A 65 16.72 12.16 16.81
N LYS A 66 15.79 12.83 16.13
CA LYS A 66 16.03 14.03 15.34
C LYS A 66 14.93 15.07 15.60
N LEU A 67 15.32 16.29 15.94
CA LEU A 67 14.42 17.44 16.00
C LEU A 67 14.28 18.10 14.63
N SER A 68 13.05 18.52 14.32
CA SER A 68 12.76 19.40 13.19
C SER A 68 13.31 20.81 13.44
N ALA A 69 13.55 21.55 12.36
CA ALA A 69 13.84 22.97 12.40
C ALA A 69 12.74 23.76 13.15
N SER A 70 13.14 24.54 14.15
CA SER A 70 12.28 25.48 14.89
C SER A 70 13.08 26.73 15.28
N VAL A 71 12.41 27.73 15.90
CA VAL A 71 13.11 28.94 16.40
C VAL A 71 14.13 28.57 17.49
N GLU A 72 13.80 27.59 18.32
CA GLU A 72 14.65 27.07 19.39
C GLU A 72 15.89 26.35 18.83
N THR A 73 15.79 25.72 17.66
CA THR A 73 16.92 25.04 16.99
C THR A 73 17.62 25.91 15.93
N ALA A 74 17.47 27.25 16.00
CA ALA A 74 18.04 28.21 15.03
C ALA A 74 17.62 27.95 13.56
N GLN A 75 16.42 27.39 13.35
CA GLN A 75 15.90 26.91 12.07
C GLN A 75 16.65 25.71 11.47
N GLU A 76 17.41 24.97 12.27
CA GLU A 76 18.14 23.78 11.83
C GLU A 76 17.54 22.45 12.31
N PHE A 77 17.74 21.39 11.53
CA PHE A 77 17.46 20.02 11.95
C PHE A 77 18.58 19.49 12.84
N MET A 78 18.23 18.94 14.00
CA MET A 78 19.21 18.51 15.00
C MET A 78 19.05 17.02 15.35
N THR A 79 19.97 16.20 14.85
CA THR A 79 20.15 14.81 15.31
C THR A 79 20.76 14.80 16.70
N VAL A 80 20.26 13.93 17.58
CA VAL A 80 20.62 13.89 19.01
C VAL A 80 21.14 12.51 19.39
N TYR A 81 22.25 12.46 20.13
CA TYR A 81 22.82 11.26 20.73
C TYR A 81 22.92 11.38 22.27
N ALA A 82 22.97 10.26 22.96
CA ALA A 82 23.43 10.15 24.35
C ALA A 82 24.69 9.27 24.42
N ALA A 83 25.50 9.46 25.44
CA ALA A 83 26.61 8.56 25.75
C ALA A 83 26.83 8.50 27.26
N ARG A 84 27.61 7.52 27.73
CA ARG A 84 27.92 7.35 29.16
C ARG A 84 29.42 7.22 29.38
N THR A 85 29.93 7.86 30.43
CA THR A 85 31.33 7.75 30.86
C THR A 85 31.45 7.57 32.38
N ALA A 86 32.55 6.99 32.84
CA ALA A 86 32.97 6.97 34.25
C ALA A 86 33.74 8.25 34.67
N GLY A 87 33.85 9.23 33.77
CA GLY A 87 34.51 10.52 33.97
C GLY A 87 35.20 10.99 32.68
N ILE A 88 35.46 12.29 32.56
CA ILE A 88 36.41 12.81 31.56
C ILE A 88 37.73 13.06 32.27
N ALA A 89 38.85 12.62 31.67
CA ALA A 89 40.17 12.84 32.24
C ALA A 89 40.43 14.35 32.44
N GLY A 90 40.62 14.75 33.70
CA GLY A 90 40.80 16.16 34.09
C GLY A 90 39.53 16.88 34.56
N VAL A 91 38.32 16.39 34.26
CA VAL A 91 37.05 16.97 34.80
C VAL A 91 36.71 16.30 36.13
N ALA A 92 37.20 16.85 37.23
CA ALA A 92 36.75 16.48 38.57
C ALA A 92 35.45 17.21 38.96
N ASP A 93 34.74 16.70 39.97
CA ASP A 93 33.48 17.29 40.44
C ASP A 93 33.67 18.74 40.89
N GLY A 94 33.06 19.67 40.14
CA GLY A 94 33.16 21.12 40.40
C GLY A 94 34.48 21.77 39.97
N ALA A 95 35.34 21.07 39.21
CA ALA A 95 36.60 21.61 38.70
C ALA A 95 36.55 21.84 37.17
N SER A 96 37.11 22.96 36.72
CA SER A 96 37.40 23.15 35.29
C SER A 96 38.51 22.18 34.84
N PRO A 97 38.42 21.60 33.63
CA PRO A 97 39.39 20.63 33.16
C PRO A 97 40.80 21.21 33.00
N SER A 98 41.81 20.34 33.15
CA SER A 98 43.20 20.64 32.78
C SER A 98 43.42 20.77 31.26
N PHE A 99 42.46 20.29 30.47
CA PHE A 99 42.33 20.55 29.04
C PHE A 99 41.16 21.53 28.85
N LEU A 100 41.44 22.76 28.48
CA LEU A 100 40.39 23.70 28.10
C LEU A 100 40.08 23.50 26.61
N PRO A 101 38.81 23.29 26.21
CA PRO A 101 38.38 23.49 24.83
C PRO A 101 38.64 24.95 24.41
N ASP A 102 38.44 25.28 23.12
CA ASP A 102 38.69 26.65 22.63
C ASP A 102 38.01 27.70 23.56
N PRO A 103 38.78 28.59 24.21
CA PRO A 103 38.21 29.61 25.09
C PRO A 103 37.27 30.60 24.39
N GLY A 104 37.33 30.69 23.06
CA GLY A 104 36.36 31.41 22.24
C GLY A 104 34.99 30.74 22.19
N GLU A 105 34.93 29.41 22.43
CA GLU A 105 33.74 28.56 22.28
C GLU A 105 33.15 28.15 23.64
N VAL A 106 33.98 27.68 24.59
CA VAL A 106 33.56 27.10 25.87
C VAL A 106 34.27 27.80 27.04
N ALA A 107 33.49 28.43 27.93
CA ALA A 107 33.98 29.06 29.16
C ALA A 107 34.08 28.08 30.35
N GLY A 108 33.53 26.88 30.26
CA GLY A 108 33.69 25.84 31.27
C GLY A 108 32.80 24.62 31.06
N LEU A 109 33.06 23.55 31.82
CA LEU A 109 32.28 22.31 31.85
C LEU A 109 31.71 22.09 33.25
N GLU A 110 30.49 21.57 33.36
CA GLU A 110 29.80 21.35 34.64
C GLU A 110 28.98 20.06 34.64
N TRP A 111 29.17 19.20 35.66
CA TRP A 111 28.38 17.98 35.87
C TRP A 111 27.17 18.27 36.75
N LEU A 112 25.96 18.18 36.21
CA LEU A 112 24.72 18.51 36.91
C LEU A 112 23.94 17.26 37.37
N ALA A 113 23.51 17.29 38.63
CA ALA A 113 22.59 16.30 39.22
C ALA A 113 21.25 16.25 38.46
N PRO A 114 20.59 15.08 38.37
CA PRO A 114 19.32 14.97 37.64
C PRO A 114 18.25 15.98 38.05
N ASP A 115 18.17 16.28 39.35
CA ASP A 115 17.23 17.25 39.91
C ASP A 115 17.64 18.70 39.58
N ALA A 116 18.93 19.00 39.48
CA ALA A 116 19.42 20.30 39.03
C ALA A 116 19.11 20.54 37.55
N VAL A 117 19.22 19.51 36.70
CA VAL A 117 18.81 19.59 35.28
C VAL A 117 17.30 19.82 35.16
N ARG A 118 16.47 19.12 35.97
CA ARG A 118 15.02 19.38 36.02
C ARG A 118 14.70 20.78 36.52
N ALA A 119 15.39 21.26 37.56
CA ALA A 119 15.21 22.61 38.08
C ALA A 119 15.52 23.68 37.02
N LEU A 120 16.62 23.54 36.26
CA LEU A 120 16.93 24.42 35.13
C LEU A 120 15.83 24.39 34.06
N LEU A 121 15.29 23.22 33.71
CA LEU A 121 14.25 23.12 32.69
C LEU A 121 12.91 23.76 33.10
N VAL A 122 12.58 23.74 34.39
CA VAL A 122 11.26 24.17 34.90
C VAL A 122 11.29 25.60 35.48
N HIS A 123 12.39 26.01 36.11
CA HIS A 123 12.46 27.24 36.90
C HIS A 123 13.44 28.29 36.36
N GLU A 124 14.47 27.89 35.60
CA GLU A 124 15.47 28.80 35.01
C GLU A 124 15.79 28.48 33.53
N PRO A 125 14.79 28.22 32.66
CA PRO A 125 15.03 27.74 31.30
C PRO A 125 15.81 28.73 30.43
N GLU A 126 15.79 30.02 30.75
CA GLU A 126 16.57 31.07 30.12
C GLU A 126 18.09 30.90 30.28
N ARG A 127 18.55 30.12 31.28
CA ARG A 127 19.97 29.74 31.42
C ARG A 127 20.42 28.68 30.42
N LEU A 128 19.49 28.05 29.71
CA LEU A 128 19.75 27.05 28.66
C LEU A 128 19.66 27.71 27.29
N SER A 129 20.63 27.39 26.41
CA SER A 129 20.53 27.66 24.98
C SER A 129 19.26 27.03 24.38
N GLY A 130 18.70 27.66 23.34
CA GLY A 130 17.43 27.21 22.74
C GLY A 130 17.48 25.75 22.27
N SER A 131 18.59 25.37 21.63
CA SER A 131 18.82 24.02 21.10
C SER A 131 18.89 22.99 22.23
N LEU A 132 19.63 23.25 23.30
CA LEU A 132 19.67 22.38 24.48
C LEU A 132 18.28 22.27 25.14
N ARG A 133 17.53 23.37 25.26
CA ARG A 133 16.19 23.38 25.85
C ARG A 133 15.23 22.47 25.08
N ALA A 134 15.25 22.55 23.75
CA ALA A 134 14.46 21.68 22.88
C ALA A 134 14.90 20.20 22.98
N VAL A 135 16.20 19.93 22.99
CA VAL A 135 16.77 18.57 23.16
C VAL A 135 16.35 17.95 24.48
N LEU A 136 16.50 18.67 25.59
CA LEU A 136 16.18 18.16 26.92
C LEU A 136 14.68 17.98 27.14
N ALA A 137 13.85 18.90 26.63
CA ALA A 137 12.39 18.80 26.76
C ALA A 137 11.82 17.53 26.08
N VAL A 138 12.47 17.03 25.02
CA VAL A 138 12.02 15.85 24.27
C VAL A 138 12.75 14.57 24.72
N PHE A 139 14.07 14.61 24.90
CA PHE A 139 14.88 13.39 25.03
C PHE A 139 15.48 13.14 26.42
N TYR A 140 15.42 14.08 27.37
CA TYR A 140 16.17 13.96 28.61
C TYR A 140 15.83 12.69 29.43
N ASP A 141 14.55 12.36 29.58
CA ASP A 141 14.15 11.17 30.34
C ASP A 141 14.47 9.85 29.60
N ALA A 142 14.41 9.84 28.25
CA ALA A 142 14.85 8.69 27.46
C ALA A 142 16.37 8.49 27.57
N ALA A 143 17.15 9.55 27.39
CA ALA A 143 18.60 9.56 27.51
C ALA A 143 19.08 9.13 28.90
N ARG A 144 18.42 9.62 29.96
CA ARG A 144 18.70 9.24 31.34
C ARG A 144 18.31 7.79 31.65
N SER A 145 17.23 7.28 31.06
CA SER A 145 16.81 5.88 31.19
C SER A 145 17.86 4.92 30.58
N LEU A 146 18.40 5.27 29.41
CA LEU A 146 19.49 4.54 28.75
C LEU A 146 20.81 4.56 29.54
N ALA A 147 20.99 5.48 30.50
CA ALA A 147 22.20 5.63 31.31
C ALA A 147 22.13 4.97 32.72
N ALA A 148 21.05 4.27 33.06
CA ALA A 148 20.80 3.75 34.40
C ALA A 148 21.64 2.50 34.78
N PRO A 149 21.90 2.24 36.08
CA PRO A 149 22.86 1.20 36.49
C PRO A 149 22.37 -0.26 36.44
N SER A 150 21.05 -0.48 36.36
CA SER A 150 20.44 -1.81 36.48
C SER A 150 19.80 -2.26 35.18
N TRP A 151 20.58 -2.95 34.35
CA TRP A 151 20.06 -3.81 33.28
C TRP A 151 20.70 -5.19 33.37
N GLU A 152 19.88 -6.22 33.51
CA GLU A 152 20.25 -7.59 33.15
C GLU A 152 19.87 -7.80 31.68
N THR A 153 20.80 -8.26 30.85
CA THR A 153 20.53 -8.58 29.44
C THR A 153 21.44 -9.71 28.94
N THR A 154 20.85 -10.73 28.31
CA THR A 154 21.51 -11.95 27.81
C THR A 154 21.12 -12.13 26.33
N SER A 155 21.76 -11.50 25.33
CA SER A 155 23.17 -11.18 25.07
C SER A 155 24.01 -12.37 24.58
N TYR A 156 24.41 -12.31 23.29
CA TYR A 156 25.34 -13.24 22.61
C TYR A 156 26.43 -12.47 21.86
N ARG A 157 27.55 -13.14 21.59
CA ARG A 157 28.89 -12.54 21.39
C ARG A 157 29.54 -12.97 20.07
N PHE A 158 30.51 -12.19 19.61
CA PHE A 158 31.55 -12.64 18.69
C PHE A 158 32.96 -12.21 19.14
N GLY A 159 33.96 -13.04 18.84
CA GLY A 159 35.38 -12.67 18.73
C GLY A 159 36.08 -12.24 20.02
N ASP A 160 36.03 -10.93 20.30
CA ASP A 160 36.99 -10.20 21.13
C ASP A 160 36.35 -9.33 22.23
N GLY A 161 35.02 -9.29 22.32
CA GLY A 161 34.29 -8.65 23.42
C GLY A 161 33.70 -7.27 23.12
N THR A 162 33.74 -6.81 21.87
CA THR A 162 33.10 -5.54 21.47
C THR A 162 31.64 -5.77 21.04
N SER A 163 30.67 -5.00 21.58
CA SER A 163 29.27 -5.06 21.15
C SER A 163 28.67 -3.67 20.93
N VAL A 164 28.21 -3.40 19.70
CA VAL A 164 27.53 -2.15 19.32
C VAL A 164 26.05 -2.42 19.08
N LEU A 165 25.17 -1.77 19.83
CA LEU A 165 23.73 -1.76 19.55
C LEU A 165 23.48 -0.77 18.39
N ARG A 166 23.27 -1.30 17.18
CA ARG A 166 22.86 -0.52 16.01
C ARG A 166 21.38 -0.15 16.11
N GLU A 167 20.97 0.93 15.42
CA GLU A 167 19.57 1.10 15.01
C GLU A 167 19.04 -0.21 14.39
N PRO A 168 17.75 -0.54 14.57
CA PRO A 168 17.11 -1.57 13.78
C PRO A 168 17.30 -1.25 12.29
N ALA A 169 17.80 -2.22 11.53
CA ALA A 169 18.00 -2.07 10.09
C ALA A 169 16.66 -1.95 9.36
N PHE A 170 15.60 -2.50 9.94
CA PHE A 170 14.25 -2.64 9.40
C PHE A 170 13.18 -2.32 10.45
N ASP A 171 12.06 -1.75 10.03
CA ASP A 171 10.86 -1.57 10.87
C ASP A 171 10.18 -2.94 11.09
N LEU A 172 10.13 -3.75 10.02
CA LEU A 172 9.58 -5.10 10.03
C LEU A 172 10.49 -6.05 9.26
N LEU A 173 10.75 -7.22 9.83
CA LEU A 173 11.48 -8.30 9.19
C LEU A 173 10.59 -9.54 9.06
N ILE A 174 10.35 -9.97 7.82
CA ILE A 174 9.66 -11.23 7.53
C ILE A 174 10.73 -12.30 7.35
N VAL A 175 10.71 -13.35 8.17
CA VAL A 175 11.76 -14.38 8.21
C VAL A 175 11.26 -15.75 7.76
N GLY A 176 12.11 -16.54 7.12
CA GLY A 176 11.81 -17.93 6.79
C GLY A 176 10.73 -18.13 5.71
N GLY A 177 10.45 -17.12 4.89
CA GLY A 177 9.43 -17.18 3.83
C GLY A 177 9.89 -17.88 2.55
N SER A 178 8.95 -18.42 1.78
CA SER A 178 9.13 -18.75 0.36
C SER A 178 8.70 -17.52 -0.46
N VAL A 179 9.66 -16.65 -0.77
CA VAL A 179 9.41 -15.34 -1.36
C VAL A 179 9.26 -15.45 -2.88
N VAL A 180 8.14 -14.96 -3.42
CA VAL A 180 7.84 -14.99 -4.85
C VAL A 180 8.27 -13.67 -5.49
N THR A 181 9.46 -13.69 -6.09
CA THR A 181 10.07 -12.52 -6.76
C THR A 181 9.88 -12.59 -8.28
N PRO A 182 10.14 -11.49 -9.03
CA PRO A 182 10.17 -11.55 -10.50
C PRO A 182 11.21 -12.52 -11.08
N GLY A 183 12.20 -12.97 -10.30
CA GLY A 183 13.18 -13.99 -10.69
C GLY A 183 12.76 -15.43 -10.35
N GLY A 184 11.58 -15.63 -9.77
CA GLY A 184 11.08 -16.91 -9.28
C GLY A 184 10.95 -16.98 -7.75
N ILE A 185 10.61 -18.18 -7.27
CA ILE A 185 10.44 -18.47 -5.84
C ILE A 185 11.81 -18.80 -5.22
N LEU A 186 12.16 -18.13 -4.12
CA LEU A 186 13.33 -18.46 -3.32
C LEU A 186 13.04 -18.43 -1.82
N ARG A 187 13.80 -19.22 -1.06
CA ARG A 187 13.80 -19.14 0.41
C ARG A 187 14.62 -17.92 0.83
N ALA A 188 13.96 -16.93 1.40
CA ALA A 188 14.57 -15.67 1.78
C ALA A 188 13.76 -14.95 2.88
N ASP A 189 14.42 -14.03 3.55
CA ASP A 189 13.84 -13.06 4.46
C ASP A 189 13.62 -11.74 3.70
N VAL A 190 12.66 -10.93 4.14
CA VAL A 190 12.33 -9.61 3.56
C VAL A 190 12.41 -8.56 4.65
N GLY A 191 13.39 -7.65 4.53
CA GLY A 191 13.58 -6.52 5.42
C GLY A 191 12.88 -5.28 4.89
N ILE A 192 12.03 -4.65 5.70
CA ILE A 192 11.18 -3.53 5.34
C ILE A 192 11.61 -2.29 6.14
N ARG A 193 11.78 -1.13 5.48
CA ARG A 193 12.07 0.16 6.14
C ARG A 193 11.31 1.30 5.48
N ALA A 194 10.75 2.21 6.28
CA ALA A 194 9.89 3.31 5.83
C ALA A 194 8.77 2.86 4.86
N GLY A 195 8.18 1.69 5.14
CA GLY A 195 7.12 1.09 4.33
C GLY A 195 7.53 0.57 2.94
N ARG A 196 8.83 0.51 2.64
CA ARG A 196 9.38 -0.05 1.39
C ARG A 196 10.21 -1.30 1.69
N ILE A 197 10.31 -2.18 0.71
CA ILE A 197 11.21 -3.34 0.75
C ILE A 197 12.65 -2.82 0.65
N ALA A 198 13.40 -2.89 1.74
CA ALA A 198 14.76 -2.38 1.85
C ALA A 198 15.82 -3.45 1.53
N ALA A 199 15.56 -4.72 1.86
CA ALA A 199 16.44 -5.84 1.55
C ALA A 199 15.66 -7.15 1.35
N ILE A 200 16.24 -8.07 0.57
CA ILE A 200 15.78 -9.44 0.40
C ILE A 200 17.02 -10.34 0.46
N GLY A 201 17.00 -11.39 1.28
CA GLY A 201 18.16 -12.31 1.40
C GLY A 201 18.17 -13.08 2.71
N SER A 202 19.36 -13.44 3.20
CA SER A 202 19.54 -13.99 4.55
C SER A 202 19.66 -12.86 5.55
N LEU A 203 18.56 -12.52 6.22
CA LEU A 203 18.44 -11.37 7.12
C LEU A 203 17.98 -11.77 8.54
N ALA A 204 17.80 -13.07 8.83
CA ALA A 204 17.31 -13.57 10.11
C ALA A 204 18.03 -13.01 11.36
N GLU A 205 19.32 -12.69 11.28
CA GLU A 205 20.12 -12.10 12.37
C GLU A 205 20.13 -10.55 12.38
N ALA A 206 19.43 -9.89 11.45
CA ALA A 206 19.41 -8.43 11.37
C ALA A 206 18.59 -7.80 12.50
N ALA A 207 19.06 -6.66 13.00
CA ALA A 207 18.29 -5.83 13.94
C ALA A 207 17.02 -5.31 13.26
N THR A 208 15.89 -5.33 13.96
CA THR A 208 14.56 -4.96 13.45
C THR A 208 13.65 -4.59 14.62
N GLU A 209 12.65 -3.74 14.41
CA GLU A 209 11.67 -3.39 15.46
C GLU A 209 10.66 -4.53 15.68
N ASP A 210 10.09 -5.06 14.60
CA ASP A 210 9.15 -6.19 14.64
C ASP A 210 9.61 -7.37 13.75
N ARG A 211 9.09 -8.57 14.03
CA ARG A 211 9.43 -9.84 13.35
C ARG A 211 8.18 -10.66 13.05
N LEU A 212 8.02 -11.04 11.78
CA LEU A 212 6.97 -11.94 11.33
C LEU A 212 7.58 -13.25 10.81
N ASP A 213 7.33 -14.34 11.51
CA ASP A 213 7.70 -15.68 11.04
C ASP A 213 6.80 -16.10 9.86
N ALA A 214 7.43 -16.40 8.73
CA ALA A 214 6.83 -16.90 7.50
C ALA A 214 7.27 -18.33 7.17
N THR A 215 7.79 -19.08 8.16
CA THR A 215 8.16 -20.49 8.00
C THR A 215 6.97 -21.33 7.52
N GLY A 216 7.16 -22.05 6.41
CA GLY A 216 6.10 -22.80 5.72
C GLY A 216 5.19 -21.96 4.81
N LEU A 217 5.22 -20.63 4.95
CA LEU A 217 4.38 -19.71 4.17
C LEU A 217 5.08 -19.23 2.90
N HIS A 218 4.27 -18.84 1.92
CA HIS A 218 4.69 -18.13 0.73
C HIS A 218 4.45 -16.63 0.90
N VAL A 219 5.46 -15.82 0.58
CA VAL A 219 5.35 -14.35 0.60
C VAL A 219 5.13 -13.90 -0.84
N LEU A 220 3.89 -13.51 -1.15
CA LEU A 220 3.48 -12.99 -2.45
C LEU A 220 3.49 -11.46 -2.41
N PRO A 221 3.70 -10.76 -3.55
CA PRO A 221 3.26 -9.38 -3.63
C PRO A 221 1.74 -9.35 -3.40
N GLY A 222 1.26 -8.37 -2.63
CA GLY A 222 -0.16 -8.22 -2.38
C GLY A 222 -0.95 -8.03 -3.67
N ALA A 223 -2.15 -8.62 -3.73
CA ALA A 223 -2.99 -8.54 -4.91
C ALA A 223 -3.50 -7.10 -5.12
N ILE A 224 -3.65 -6.71 -6.38
CA ILE A 224 -4.09 -5.39 -6.83
C ILE A 224 -5.36 -5.58 -7.64
N ASP A 225 -6.51 -5.26 -7.06
CA ASP A 225 -7.80 -5.45 -7.71
C ASP A 225 -8.15 -4.27 -8.62
N THR A 226 -8.15 -4.49 -9.92
CA THR A 226 -8.35 -3.45 -10.95
C THR A 226 -9.82 -3.08 -11.18
N GLN A 227 -10.77 -3.83 -10.62
CA GLN A 227 -12.18 -3.53 -10.74
C GLN A 227 -12.96 -3.87 -9.46
N VAL A 228 -13.25 -2.84 -8.67
CA VAL A 228 -14.20 -2.93 -7.55
C VAL A 228 -15.27 -1.83 -7.62
N HIS A 229 -16.39 -2.06 -6.94
CA HIS A 229 -17.50 -1.13 -6.80
C HIS A 229 -17.88 -1.00 -5.33
N PHE A 230 -17.23 -0.11 -4.57
CA PHE A 230 -17.46 0.05 -3.12
C PHE A 230 -18.65 0.96 -2.78
N ARG A 231 -19.46 1.35 -3.78
CA ARG A 231 -20.85 1.87 -3.61
C ARG A 231 -20.98 3.19 -2.84
N GLU A 232 -19.89 3.84 -2.46
CA GLU A 232 -19.88 5.12 -1.75
C GLU A 232 -19.38 6.24 -2.69
N PRO A 233 -20.13 7.33 -2.93
CA PRO A 233 -21.34 7.75 -2.20
C PRO A 233 -22.66 7.14 -2.71
N GLY A 234 -23.68 7.20 -1.83
CA GLY A 234 -25.12 7.10 -2.10
C GLY A 234 -25.70 5.69 -2.19
N LEU A 235 -24.90 4.64 -2.05
CA LEU A 235 -25.34 3.25 -2.03
C LEU A 235 -24.71 2.46 -0.85
N GLU A 236 -24.40 3.17 0.25
CA GLU A 236 -23.63 2.69 1.42
C GLU A 236 -24.28 1.52 2.17
N HIS A 237 -25.57 1.26 1.94
CA HIS A 237 -26.28 0.08 2.47
C HIS A 237 -25.79 -1.23 1.83
N LYS A 238 -25.10 -1.17 0.69
CA LYS A 238 -24.51 -2.33 -0.01
C LYS A 238 -23.07 -2.58 0.44
N GLU A 239 -22.28 -1.52 0.47
CA GLU A 239 -20.84 -1.47 0.81
C GLU A 239 -20.43 0.00 0.98
N ASP A 240 -19.34 0.27 1.69
CA ASP A 240 -18.64 1.57 1.66
C ASP A 240 -17.12 1.37 1.46
N ILE A 241 -16.35 2.44 1.28
CA ILE A 241 -14.89 2.31 1.02
C ILE A 241 -14.17 1.65 2.20
N GLY A 242 -14.63 1.86 3.44
CA GLY A 242 -14.02 1.25 4.63
C GLY A 242 -14.27 -0.25 4.72
N SER A 243 -15.52 -0.67 4.54
CA SER A 243 -15.93 -2.07 4.58
C SER A 243 -15.44 -2.86 3.36
N GLY A 244 -15.51 -2.29 2.16
CA GLY A 244 -14.95 -2.89 0.94
C GLY A 244 -13.43 -3.08 0.98
N SER A 245 -12.67 -2.09 1.49
CA SER A 245 -11.21 -2.22 1.60
C SER A 245 -10.76 -3.09 2.78
N ALA A 246 -11.54 -3.15 3.88
CA ALA A 246 -11.34 -4.14 4.94
C ALA A 246 -11.49 -5.57 4.39
N SER A 247 -12.56 -5.80 3.62
CA SER A 247 -12.83 -7.03 2.89
C SER A 247 -11.68 -7.39 1.93
N ALA A 248 -11.08 -6.38 1.28
CA ALA A 248 -9.91 -6.55 0.42
C ALA A 248 -8.66 -7.05 1.18
N VAL A 249 -8.25 -6.39 2.27
CA VAL A 249 -7.06 -6.81 3.02
C VAL A 249 -7.25 -8.17 3.72
N LEU A 250 -8.49 -8.54 4.05
CA LEU A 250 -8.85 -9.90 4.52
C LEU A 250 -8.68 -10.98 3.45
N GLY A 251 -8.64 -10.61 2.16
CA GLY A 251 -8.38 -11.48 1.03
C GLY A 251 -6.93 -11.47 0.50
N GLY A 252 -6.00 -10.76 1.16
CA GLY A 252 -4.64 -10.58 0.63
C GLY A 252 -4.52 -9.51 -0.48
N VAL A 253 -5.55 -8.68 -0.67
CA VAL A 253 -5.56 -7.55 -1.61
C VAL A 253 -5.05 -6.30 -0.89
N THR A 254 -3.95 -5.73 -1.38
CA THR A 254 -3.28 -4.56 -0.77
C THR A 254 -3.57 -3.25 -1.49
N ALA A 255 -4.10 -3.31 -2.72
CA ALA A 255 -4.53 -2.15 -3.47
C ALA A 255 -5.76 -2.42 -4.33
N PHE A 256 -6.56 -1.39 -4.63
CA PHE A 256 -7.72 -1.49 -5.53
C PHE A 256 -7.91 -0.27 -6.44
N MET A 257 -8.69 -0.46 -7.51
CA MET A 257 -9.17 0.60 -8.39
C MET A 257 -10.71 0.55 -8.48
N GLU A 258 -11.37 1.59 -7.95
CA GLU A 258 -12.82 1.61 -7.81
C GLU A 258 -13.52 2.36 -8.95
N MET A 259 -14.69 1.84 -9.35
CA MET A 259 -15.43 2.24 -10.55
C MET A 259 -16.41 3.40 -10.28
N PRO A 260 -16.69 4.26 -11.29
CA PRO A 260 -17.34 5.56 -11.07
C PRO A 260 -18.86 5.52 -10.86
N ASN A 261 -19.51 4.35 -10.98
CA ASN A 261 -20.96 4.18 -11.00
C ASN A 261 -21.60 4.18 -9.59
N THR A 262 -21.22 5.16 -8.79
CA THR A 262 -21.83 5.54 -7.50
C THR A 262 -22.97 6.55 -7.68
N LYS A 263 -23.57 7.06 -6.59
CA LYS A 263 -24.63 8.07 -6.62
C LYS A 263 -24.29 9.28 -5.73
N PRO A 264 -23.83 10.42 -6.28
CA PRO A 264 -23.57 10.68 -7.70
C PRO A 264 -22.41 9.85 -8.26
N SER A 265 -22.40 9.71 -9.58
CA SER A 265 -21.33 9.01 -10.29
C SER A 265 -20.08 9.90 -10.41
N THR A 266 -18.90 9.32 -10.26
CA THR A 266 -17.62 10.05 -10.25
C THR A 266 -17.24 10.51 -11.65
N THR A 267 -17.82 11.64 -12.10
CA THR A 267 -17.66 12.20 -13.45
C THR A 267 -16.96 13.58 -13.47
N THR A 268 -16.66 14.15 -12.29
CA THR A 268 -16.04 15.48 -12.15
C THR A 268 -14.85 15.46 -11.19
N ALA A 269 -14.06 16.54 -11.21
CA ALA A 269 -12.88 16.68 -10.36
C ALA A 269 -13.23 16.72 -8.86
N GLU A 270 -14.35 17.35 -8.50
CA GLU A 270 -14.83 17.49 -7.14
C GLU A 270 -15.26 16.15 -6.55
N LEU A 271 -15.95 15.32 -7.35
CA LEU A 271 -16.39 13.99 -6.93
C LEU A 271 -15.22 13.01 -6.78
N LEU A 272 -14.20 13.12 -7.64
CA LEU A 272 -12.96 12.38 -7.48
C LEU A 272 -12.21 12.83 -6.21
N ALA A 273 -12.03 14.13 -6.01
CA ALA A 273 -11.35 14.68 -4.83
C ALA A 273 -12.07 14.29 -3.53
N TRP A 274 -13.41 14.27 -3.53
CA TRP A 274 -14.22 13.77 -2.42
C TRP A 274 -13.94 12.29 -2.13
N LYS A 275 -13.96 11.41 -3.15
CA LYS A 275 -13.64 9.98 -2.97
C LYS A 275 -12.23 9.76 -2.45
N VAL A 276 -11.25 10.49 -2.96
CA VAL A 276 -9.85 10.44 -2.48
C VAL A 276 -9.76 10.88 -1.01
N ALA A 277 -10.42 11.97 -0.61
CA ALA A 277 -10.45 12.41 0.78
C ALA A 277 -11.14 11.38 1.70
N ARG A 278 -12.27 10.79 1.25
CA ARG A 278 -12.99 9.75 1.98
C ARG A 278 -12.14 8.50 2.18
N ALA A 279 -11.46 8.04 1.15
CA ALA A 279 -10.61 6.86 1.18
C ALA A 279 -9.36 7.05 2.06
N LYS A 280 -8.73 8.24 2.06
CA LYS A 280 -7.65 8.57 3.02
C LYS A 280 -8.07 8.41 4.49
N ALA A 281 -9.36 8.60 4.79
CA ALA A 281 -9.90 8.53 6.14
C ALA A 281 -10.42 7.13 6.55
N THR A 282 -10.69 6.24 5.58
CA THR A 282 -11.43 4.99 5.83
C THR A 282 -10.79 3.73 5.23
N SER A 283 -9.87 3.86 4.28
CA SER A 283 -9.40 2.70 3.53
C SER A 283 -8.29 1.91 4.24
N TRP A 284 -8.39 0.59 4.21
CA TRP A 284 -7.36 -0.33 4.72
C TRP A 284 -6.29 -0.67 3.68
N ALA A 285 -6.63 -0.56 2.39
CA ALA A 285 -5.76 -0.83 1.24
C ALA A 285 -5.43 0.49 0.51
N ASP A 286 -4.35 0.52 -0.26
CA ASP A 286 -4.06 1.65 -1.15
C ASP A 286 -5.08 1.69 -2.31
N PHE A 287 -5.35 2.87 -2.87
CA PHE A 287 -6.55 3.06 -3.72
C PHE A 287 -6.34 4.00 -4.91
N ALA A 288 -7.10 3.76 -5.97
CA ALA A 288 -7.38 4.74 -7.00
C ALA A 288 -8.84 4.65 -7.47
N PHE A 289 -9.29 5.65 -8.20
CA PHE A 289 -10.65 5.77 -8.69
C PHE A 289 -10.65 6.01 -10.19
N PHE A 290 -11.47 5.28 -10.94
CA PHE A 290 -11.78 5.66 -12.30
C PHE A 290 -12.70 6.88 -12.32
N VAL A 291 -12.49 7.78 -13.27
CA VAL A 291 -13.48 8.81 -13.60
C VAL A 291 -14.35 8.28 -14.73
N GLY A 292 -15.67 8.37 -14.57
CA GLY A 292 -16.63 7.94 -15.56
C GLY A 292 -16.69 8.92 -16.73
N ALA A 293 -16.59 8.39 -17.94
CA ALA A 293 -16.96 9.12 -19.14
C ALA A 293 -18.49 9.18 -19.27
N CYS A 294 -18.98 10.33 -19.70
CA CYS A 294 -20.37 10.57 -20.11
C CYS A 294 -20.39 11.57 -21.27
N PRO A 295 -21.50 11.70 -22.03
CA PRO A 295 -21.59 12.67 -23.12
C PRO A 295 -21.24 14.11 -22.70
N GLU A 296 -21.54 14.50 -21.46
CA GLU A 296 -21.30 15.85 -20.93
C GLU A 296 -19.83 16.15 -20.60
N ASN A 297 -18.99 15.12 -20.41
CA ASN A 297 -17.57 15.30 -20.04
C ASN A 297 -16.57 14.72 -21.06
N ALA A 298 -17.05 14.16 -22.17
CA ALA A 298 -16.25 13.39 -23.14
C ALA A 298 -14.96 14.11 -23.56
N ASP A 299 -15.06 15.39 -23.97
CA ASP A 299 -13.93 16.20 -24.44
C ASP A 299 -12.91 16.56 -23.34
N ILE A 300 -13.30 16.55 -22.07
CA ILE A 300 -12.44 16.92 -20.92
C ILE A 300 -11.92 15.70 -20.14
N THR A 301 -12.30 14.47 -20.50
CA THR A 301 -11.85 13.25 -19.82
C THR A 301 -10.32 13.14 -19.71
N GLY A 302 -9.58 13.60 -20.72
CA GLY A 302 -8.12 13.66 -20.71
C GLY A 302 -7.50 14.63 -19.70
N GLU A 303 -8.28 15.54 -19.12
CA GLU A 303 -7.89 16.36 -17.96
C GLU A 303 -8.16 15.62 -16.65
N LEU A 304 -9.35 15.02 -16.56
CA LEU A 304 -9.81 14.28 -15.38
C LEU A 304 -8.91 13.08 -15.06
N GLU A 305 -8.36 12.39 -16.07
CA GLU A 305 -7.42 11.27 -15.87
C GLU A 305 -6.07 11.67 -15.26
N ARG A 306 -5.75 12.97 -15.23
CA ARG A 306 -4.48 13.49 -14.67
C ARG A 306 -4.60 13.91 -13.21
N LEU A 307 -5.81 13.90 -12.66
CA LEU A 307 -6.08 14.32 -11.29
C LEU A 307 -5.49 13.33 -10.27
N PRO A 308 -5.03 13.80 -9.08
CA PRO A 308 -4.53 12.92 -8.03
C PRO A 308 -5.55 11.84 -7.63
N GLY A 309 -5.10 10.58 -7.55
CA GLY A 309 -5.96 9.42 -7.25
C GLY A 309 -6.77 8.89 -8.44
N ALA A 310 -6.69 9.49 -9.63
CA ALA A 310 -7.32 8.92 -10.83
C ALA A 310 -6.56 7.66 -11.31
N ALA A 311 -7.26 6.54 -11.47
CA ALA A 311 -6.76 5.32 -12.14
C ALA A 311 -6.69 5.47 -13.66
N GLY A 312 -7.61 6.27 -14.21
CA GLY A 312 -7.85 6.45 -15.63
C GLY A 312 -9.32 6.80 -15.87
N ILE A 313 -9.79 6.56 -17.10
CA ILE A 313 -11.19 6.77 -17.48
C ILE A 313 -11.90 5.43 -17.61
N LYS A 314 -13.13 5.33 -17.11
CA LYS A 314 -14.02 4.17 -17.31
C LYS A 314 -15.16 4.55 -18.25
N VAL A 315 -15.38 3.71 -19.26
CA VAL A 315 -16.49 3.77 -20.22
C VAL A 315 -17.41 2.56 -20.02
N PHE A 316 -18.72 2.75 -20.22
CA PHE A 316 -19.69 1.67 -20.36
C PHE A 316 -20.36 1.79 -21.73
N MET A 317 -20.04 0.89 -22.67
CA MET A 317 -20.65 0.87 -24.01
C MET A 317 -22.09 0.33 -24.01
N GLY A 318 -22.46 -0.32 -22.91
CA GLY A 318 -23.79 -0.84 -22.62
C GLY A 318 -23.91 -1.14 -21.14
N SER A 319 -25.03 -1.75 -20.73
CA SER A 319 -25.34 -2.15 -19.35
C SER A 319 -25.50 -1.01 -18.32
N SER A 320 -25.30 0.25 -18.70
CA SER A 320 -25.30 1.37 -17.77
C SER A 320 -26.68 2.03 -17.72
N THR A 321 -27.12 2.43 -16.52
CA THR A 321 -28.35 3.21 -16.35
C THR A 321 -28.01 4.65 -15.98
N GLY A 322 -28.55 5.61 -16.73
CA GLY A 322 -28.29 7.04 -16.54
C GLY A 322 -27.14 7.55 -17.41
N SER A 323 -26.45 8.61 -16.95
CA SER A 323 -25.50 9.39 -17.76
C SER A 323 -24.19 8.69 -18.14
N LEU A 324 -23.85 7.56 -17.49
CA LEU A 324 -22.61 6.83 -17.78
C LEU A 324 -22.68 5.90 -19.01
N LEU A 325 -23.79 5.86 -19.73
CA LEU A 325 -23.91 5.10 -20.98
C LEU A 325 -23.22 5.87 -22.13
N VAL A 326 -22.37 5.18 -22.89
CA VAL A 326 -21.67 5.70 -24.07
C VAL A 326 -21.82 4.69 -25.21
N ASP A 327 -23.03 4.61 -25.77
CA ASP A 327 -23.40 3.76 -26.91
C ASP A 327 -23.16 4.43 -28.28
N ASP A 328 -22.96 5.75 -28.30
CA ASP A 328 -22.57 6.49 -29.50
C ASP A 328 -21.04 6.46 -29.74
N LEU A 329 -20.65 6.03 -30.95
CA LEU A 329 -19.25 5.90 -31.35
C LEU A 329 -18.53 7.24 -31.52
N GLY A 330 -19.25 8.34 -31.76
CA GLY A 330 -18.68 9.69 -31.78
C GLY A 330 -18.29 10.16 -30.38
N VAL A 331 -19.13 9.92 -29.38
CA VAL A 331 -18.81 10.18 -27.97
C VAL A 331 -17.64 9.30 -27.52
N LEU A 332 -17.63 8.01 -27.89
CA LEU A 332 -16.49 7.12 -27.61
C LEU A 332 -15.19 7.61 -28.26
N GLU A 333 -15.24 8.09 -29.51
CA GLU A 333 -14.07 8.65 -30.20
C GLU A 333 -13.59 9.96 -29.55
N ALA A 334 -14.49 10.81 -29.05
CA ALA A 334 -14.14 12.02 -28.28
C ALA A 334 -13.41 11.67 -26.97
N VAL A 335 -13.95 10.75 -26.17
CA VAL A 335 -13.32 10.24 -24.93
C VAL A 335 -11.93 9.66 -25.20
N LEU A 336 -11.77 8.90 -26.29
CA LEU A 336 -10.46 8.33 -26.63
C LEU A 336 -9.46 9.40 -27.08
N ARG A 337 -9.90 10.44 -27.80
CA ARG A 337 -9.03 11.51 -28.31
C ARG A 337 -8.58 12.53 -27.25
N SER A 338 -9.32 12.70 -26.16
CA SER A 338 -9.09 13.77 -25.17
C SER A 338 -7.77 13.65 -24.38
N GLY A 339 -7.24 12.43 -24.20
CA GLY A 339 -6.16 12.12 -23.24
C GLY A 339 -5.17 11.06 -23.71
N ARG A 340 -4.43 10.43 -22.78
CA ARG A 340 -3.29 9.53 -23.10
C ARG A 340 -3.15 8.26 -22.23
N ARG A 341 -3.69 8.21 -21.01
CA ARG A 341 -3.61 7.03 -20.10
C ARG A 341 -4.42 5.83 -20.64
N ARG A 342 -4.53 4.71 -19.92
CA ARG A 342 -5.45 3.64 -20.35
C ARG A 342 -6.92 4.01 -20.08
N VAL A 343 -7.82 3.70 -21.01
CA VAL A 343 -9.28 3.77 -20.82
C VAL A 343 -9.81 2.37 -20.55
N ALA A 344 -10.43 2.14 -19.40
CA ALA A 344 -11.06 0.88 -19.06
C ALA A 344 -12.50 0.84 -19.59
N VAL A 345 -12.94 -0.27 -20.18
CA VAL A 345 -14.20 -0.34 -20.93
C VAL A 345 -14.99 -1.58 -20.53
N HIS A 346 -16.24 -1.37 -20.10
CA HIS A 346 -17.25 -2.42 -20.11
C HIS A 346 -17.84 -2.48 -21.52
N ALA A 347 -17.63 -3.60 -22.22
CA ALA A 347 -17.94 -3.77 -23.64
C ALA A 347 -19.08 -4.78 -23.82
N GLU A 348 -20.33 -4.31 -23.83
CA GLU A 348 -21.50 -5.01 -24.35
C GLU A 348 -22.28 -4.02 -25.24
N ASP A 349 -22.75 -4.42 -26.42
CA ASP A 349 -23.49 -3.57 -27.36
C ASP A 349 -24.93 -3.32 -26.87
N GLU A 350 -25.26 -2.08 -26.51
CA GLU A 350 -26.56 -1.76 -25.90
C GLU A 350 -27.74 -2.09 -26.84
N ARG A 351 -27.58 -1.89 -28.16
CA ARG A 351 -28.65 -2.20 -29.13
C ARG A 351 -28.96 -3.68 -29.18
N ARG A 352 -27.93 -4.54 -29.06
CA ARG A 352 -28.08 -6.00 -28.94
C ARG A 352 -28.80 -6.37 -27.64
N LEU A 353 -28.49 -5.70 -26.54
CA LEU A 353 -29.14 -5.90 -25.24
C LEU A 353 -30.61 -5.47 -25.27
N GLU A 354 -30.93 -4.29 -25.78
CA GLU A 354 -32.31 -3.80 -25.92
C GLU A 354 -33.16 -4.73 -26.78
N ALA A 355 -32.68 -5.09 -27.98
CA ALA A 355 -33.40 -5.96 -28.92
C ALA A 355 -33.70 -7.36 -28.36
N ARG A 356 -32.96 -7.79 -27.34
CA ARG A 356 -33.12 -9.10 -26.68
C ARG A 356 -33.77 -9.03 -25.30
N ARG A 357 -34.14 -7.84 -24.80
CA ARG A 357 -34.67 -7.65 -23.44
C ARG A 357 -35.91 -8.49 -23.13
N ALA A 358 -36.72 -8.78 -24.15
CA ALA A 358 -37.90 -9.65 -24.02
C ALA A 358 -37.59 -11.12 -23.71
N LEU A 359 -36.33 -11.56 -23.86
CA LEU A 359 -35.89 -12.92 -23.51
C LEU A 359 -35.61 -13.09 -22.00
N ALA A 360 -35.54 -11.99 -21.24
CA ALA A 360 -35.17 -12.02 -19.83
C ALA A 360 -36.36 -12.40 -18.92
N CYS A 361 -36.78 -13.66 -18.93
CA CYS A 361 -37.93 -14.15 -18.14
C CYS A 361 -37.52 -14.72 -16.77
N VAL A 362 -36.48 -15.55 -16.72
CA VAL A 362 -35.87 -16.09 -15.49
C VAL A 362 -34.35 -15.88 -15.50
N VAL A 363 -33.69 -16.01 -14.35
CA VAL A 363 -32.24 -15.76 -14.26
C VAL A 363 -31.40 -16.68 -15.16
N ALA A 364 -31.87 -17.90 -15.46
CA ALA A 364 -31.21 -18.78 -16.42
C ALA A 364 -31.20 -18.21 -17.85
N ASP A 365 -32.12 -17.30 -18.19
CA ASP A 365 -32.13 -16.57 -19.47
C ASP A 365 -31.13 -15.40 -19.49
N HIS A 366 -30.44 -15.09 -18.40
CA HIS A 366 -29.49 -13.98 -18.34
C HIS A 366 -28.36 -14.08 -19.38
N PRO A 367 -27.66 -15.22 -19.55
CA PRO A 367 -26.73 -15.42 -20.66
C PRO A 367 -27.39 -15.48 -22.05
N VAL A 368 -28.69 -15.76 -22.14
CA VAL A 368 -29.45 -15.79 -23.40
C VAL A 368 -29.83 -14.37 -23.84
N TRP A 369 -30.29 -13.53 -22.90
CA TRP A 369 -30.51 -12.10 -23.13
C TRP A 369 -29.20 -11.40 -23.49
N ARG A 370 -28.19 -11.55 -22.64
CA ARG A 370 -26.87 -10.92 -22.76
C ARG A 370 -25.88 -11.83 -23.51
N ASP A 371 -26.23 -12.19 -24.73
CA ASP A 371 -25.48 -13.16 -25.53
C ASP A 371 -24.04 -12.70 -25.84
N GLU A 372 -23.19 -13.64 -26.26
CA GLU A 372 -21.78 -13.38 -26.56
C GLU A 372 -21.62 -12.38 -27.72
N ILE A 373 -22.60 -12.32 -28.62
CA ILE A 373 -22.64 -11.37 -29.73
C ILE A 373 -22.68 -9.93 -29.21
N ALA A 374 -23.33 -9.64 -28.08
CA ALA A 374 -23.31 -8.30 -27.48
C ALA A 374 -21.88 -7.87 -27.10
N ALA A 375 -21.11 -8.75 -26.46
CA ALA A 375 -19.74 -8.47 -26.06
C ALA A 375 -18.78 -8.40 -27.26
N VAL A 376 -18.87 -9.37 -28.17
CA VAL A 376 -18.08 -9.41 -29.42
C VAL A 376 -18.29 -8.15 -30.23
N THR A 377 -19.53 -7.73 -30.48
CA THR A 377 -19.86 -6.54 -31.28
C THR A 377 -19.24 -5.27 -30.69
N ALA A 378 -19.31 -5.08 -29.37
CA ALA A 378 -18.70 -3.93 -28.71
C ALA A 378 -17.16 -3.94 -28.82
N VAL A 379 -16.51 -5.10 -28.68
CA VAL A 379 -15.06 -5.26 -28.86
C VAL A 379 -14.64 -5.01 -30.32
N GLU A 380 -15.41 -5.50 -31.30
CA GLU A 380 -15.18 -5.25 -32.74
C GLU A 380 -15.27 -3.77 -33.11
N GLN A 381 -16.15 -3.00 -32.45
CA GLN A 381 -16.25 -1.55 -32.65
C GLN A 381 -15.12 -0.78 -31.93
N LEU A 382 -14.80 -1.17 -30.69
CA LEU A 382 -13.83 -0.50 -29.82
C LEU A 382 -12.38 -0.58 -30.35
N LEU A 383 -11.92 -1.78 -30.72
CA LEU A 383 -10.51 -2.03 -30.99
C LEU A 383 -9.96 -1.27 -32.23
N PRO A 384 -10.65 -1.22 -33.38
CA PRO A 384 -10.21 -0.42 -34.53
C PRO A 384 -10.19 1.08 -34.22
N LEU A 385 -11.16 1.56 -33.43
CA LEU A 385 -11.26 2.96 -33.02
C LEU A 385 -10.10 3.34 -32.08
N ALA A 386 -9.84 2.54 -31.04
CA ALA A 386 -8.72 2.72 -30.13
C ALA A 386 -7.37 2.75 -30.87
N ARG A 387 -7.14 1.79 -31.79
CA ARG A 387 -5.91 1.75 -32.61
C ARG A 387 -5.81 2.97 -33.56
N ARG A 388 -6.92 3.42 -34.17
CA ARG A 388 -6.96 4.60 -35.04
C ARG A 388 -6.61 5.89 -34.30
N VAL A 389 -7.10 6.06 -33.07
CA VAL A 389 -6.82 7.22 -32.23
C VAL A 389 -5.44 7.13 -31.57
N GLY A 390 -4.88 5.93 -31.43
CA GLY A 390 -3.63 5.70 -30.70
C GLY A 390 -3.78 5.74 -29.18
N ARG A 391 -5.01 5.53 -28.68
CA ARG A 391 -5.34 5.59 -27.26
C ARG A 391 -5.44 4.18 -26.68
N PRO A 392 -4.64 3.80 -25.66
CA PRO A 392 -4.66 2.45 -25.12
C PRO A 392 -5.94 2.17 -24.31
N VAL A 393 -6.47 0.96 -24.46
CA VAL A 393 -7.71 0.50 -23.79
C VAL A 393 -7.47 -0.72 -22.91
N HIS A 394 -8.36 -0.92 -21.93
CA HIS A 394 -8.49 -2.15 -21.16
C HIS A 394 -9.91 -2.68 -21.31
N VAL A 395 -10.10 -3.86 -21.91
CA VAL A 395 -11.41 -4.50 -21.94
C VAL A 395 -11.59 -5.27 -20.64
N LEU A 396 -12.58 -4.86 -19.87
CA LEU A 396 -12.85 -5.42 -18.55
C LEU A 396 -13.60 -6.75 -18.64
N HIS A 397 -13.51 -7.57 -17.59
CA HIS A 397 -14.31 -8.78 -17.33
C HIS A 397 -14.74 -9.54 -18.61
N VAL A 398 -13.77 -9.95 -19.44
CA VAL A 398 -14.01 -10.67 -20.70
C VAL A 398 -14.60 -12.04 -20.41
N THR A 399 -15.67 -12.41 -21.12
CA THR A 399 -16.50 -13.59 -20.78
C THR A 399 -16.63 -14.62 -21.88
N SER A 400 -16.44 -14.24 -23.14
CA SER A 400 -16.72 -15.11 -24.28
C SER A 400 -15.47 -15.56 -25.04
N ARG A 401 -15.68 -16.58 -25.89
CA ARG A 401 -14.66 -17.17 -26.76
C ARG A 401 -14.41 -16.31 -28.00
N GLY A 402 -15.42 -15.54 -28.43
CA GLY A 402 -15.36 -14.70 -29.63
C GLY A 402 -14.53 -13.42 -29.43
N GLU A 403 -14.48 -12.88 -28.21
CA GLU A 403 -13.66 -11.71 -27.87
C GLU A 403 -12.15 -12.01 -27.97
N LEU A 404 -11.73 -13.22 -27.60
CA LEU A 404 -10.31 -13.62 -27.50
C LEU A 404 -9.49 -13.43 -28.79
N PRO A 405 -9.90 -13.90 -29.99
CA PRO A 405 -9.13 -13.67 -31.22
C PRO A 405 -9.04 -12.19 -31.61
N LEU A 406 -10.06 -11.38 -31.28
CA LEU A 406 -10.06 -9.94 -31.52
C LEU A 406 -9.04 -9.26 -30.60
N LEU A 407 -9.08 -9.55 -29.30
CA LEU A 407 -8.15 -9.03 -28.32
C LEU A 407 -6.69 -9.44 -28.62
N ALA A 408 -6.48 -10.68 -29.10
CA ALA A 408 -5.19 -11.17 -29.55
C ALA A 408 -4.60 -10.36 -30.72
N ALA A 409 -5.45 -9.93 -31.67
CA ALA A 409 -5.02 -9.15 -32.83
C ALA A 409 -4.70 -7.67 -32.53
N TYR A 410 -4.96 -7.20 -31.29
CA TYR A 410 -4.85 -5.81 -30.87
C TYR A 410 -4.02 -5.60 -29.59
N LYS A 411 -3.14 -6.55 -29.23
CA LYS A 411 -2.27 -6.48 -28.02
C LYS A 411 -1.27 -5.31 -27.99
N ASP A 412 -1.08 -4.60 -29.10
CA ASP A 412 -0.33 -3.33 -29.20
C ASP A 412 -1.05 -2.15 -28.53
N ILE A 413 -2.39 -2.16 -28.53
CA ILE A 413 -3.21 -1.05 -28.01
C ILE A 413 -4.13 -1.47 -26.86
N ALA A 414 -4.57 -2.73 -26.85
CA ALA A 414 -5.51 -3.27 -25.90
C ALA A 414 -4.87 -4.29 -24.95
N SER A 415 -5.25 -4.18 -23.68
CA SER A 415 -5.13 -5.26 -22.71
C SER A 415 -6.52 -5.69 -22.26
N PHE A 416 -6.64 -6.82 -21.56
CA PHE A 416 -7.91 -7.25 -20.98
C PHE A 416 -7.76 -8.06 -19.70
N GLU A 417 -8.83 -8.09 -18.92
CA GLU A 417 -8.96 -8.87 -17.70
C GLU A 417 -10.12 -9.87 -17.76
N VAL A 418 -10.05 -10.89 -16.92
CA VAL A 418 -11.12 -11.87 -16.65
C VAL A 418 -11.35 -11.94 -15.14
N THR A 419 -12.50 -12.44 -14.69
CA THR A 419 -12.78 -12.52 -13.23
C THR A 419 -12.61 -13.95 -12.69
N PRO A 420 -12.32 -14.13 -11.39
CA PRO A 420 -12.35 -15.44 -10.73
C PRO A 420 -13.71 -16.14 -10.90
N GLN A 421 -14.82 -15.40 -10.95
CA GLN A 421 -16.18 -15.91 -11.13
C GLN A 421 -16.35 -16.51 -12.51
N HIS A 422 -15.93 -15.82 -13.58
CA HIS A 422 -15.98 -16.32 -14.96
C HIS A 422 -15.00 -17.48 -15.22
N LEU A 423 -13.91 -17.59 -14.44
CA LEU A 423 -13.00 -18.74 -14.46
C LEU A 423 -13.52 -19.95 -13.66
N THR A 424 -14.38 -19.73 -12.66
CA THR A 424 -14.83 -20.79 -11.74
C THR A 424 -16.21 -21.34 -12.09
N PHE A 425 -17.15 -20.48 -12.47
CA PHE A 425 -18.54 -20.85 -12.72
C PHE A 425 -18.84 -21.02 -14.20
N ALA A 426 -19.78 -21.91 -14.51
CA ALA A 426 -20.33 -22.11 -15.85
C ALA A 426 -21.87 -22.20 -15.75
N ALA A 427 -22.54 -21.84 -16.83
CA ALA A 427 -23.98 -22.00 -17.01
C ALA A 427 -24.27 -23.36 -17.70
N PRO A 428 -25.37 -24.06 -17.35
CA PRO A 428 -26.46 -23.60 -16.49
C PRO A 428 -26.21 -23.77 -14.98
N GLU A 429 -25.22 -24.57 -14.56
CA GLU A 429 -25.10 -25.10 -13.20
C GLU A 429 -24.98 -24.00 -12.13
N CYS A 430 -24.34 -22.87 -12.46
CA CYS A 430 -24.26 -21.74 -11.53
C CYS A 430 -25.62 -21.09 -11.27
N TYR A 431 -26.48 -21.00 -12.29
CA TYR A 431 -27.82 -20.41 -12.16
C TYR A 431 -28.80 -21.37 -11.49
N GLU A 432 -28.64 -22.68 -11.68
CA GLU A 432 -29.38 -23.70 -10.96
C GLU A 432 -29.04 -23.70 -9.46
N ARG A 433 -27.76 -23.57 -9.10
CA ARG A 433 -27.30 -23.60 -7.71
C ARG A 433 -27.49 -22.28 -6.96
N LEU A 434 -27.16 -21.16 -7.59
CA LEU A 434 -27.10 -19.84 -6.93
C LEU A 434 -28.26 -18.91 -7.33
N GLY A 435 -29.05 -19.26 -8.35
CA GLY A 435 -30.12 -18.43 -8.86
C GLY A 435 -29.65 -17.02 -9.22
N THR A 436 -30.35 -16.02 -8.72
CA THR A 436 -30.05 -14.58 -8.88
C THR A 436 -28.71 -14.17 -8.28
N LEU A 437 -28.14 -14.93 -7.33
CA LEU A 437 -26.79 -14.67 -6.81
C LEU A 437 -25.70 -14.90 -7.89
N ALA A 438 -25.95 -15.73 -8.90
CA ALA A 438 -25.07 -15.88 -10.07
C ALA A 438 -25.26 -14.79 -11.16
N GLN A 439 -26.17 -13.82 -10.96
CA GLN A 439 -26.37 -12.72 -11.91
C GLN A 439 -25.26 -11.67 -11.81
N MET A 440 -24.47 -11.49 -12.87
CA MET A 440 -23.49 -10.41 -13.08
C MET A 440 -23.43 -10.03 -14.57
N ASN A 441 -22.87 -8.85 -14.91
CA ASN A 441 -22.76 -8.36 -16.29
C ASN A 441 -21.28 -8.13 -16.65
N PRO A 442 -20.72 -8.75 -17.70
CA PRO A 442 -21.37 -9.72 -18.58
C PRO A 442 -21.61 -11.06 -17.86
N PRO A 443 -22.57 -11.87 -18.33
CA PRO A 443 -23.06 -13.06 -17.63
C PRO A 443 -22.01 -14.16 -17.48
N ILE A 444 -22.23 -15.06 -16.52
CA ILE A 444 -21.57 -16.37 -16.54
C ILE A 444 -22.10 -17.14 -17.75
N ARG A 445 -21.22 -17.68 -18.58
CA ARG A 445 -21.55 -18.36 -19.85
C ARG A 445 -21.31 -19.88 -19.74
N GLY A 446 -21.58 -20.62 -20.82
CA GLY A 446 -21.38 -22.07 -20.89
C GLY A 446 -19.92 -22.51 -20.76
N GLU A 447 -19.71 -23.81 -20.61
CA GLU A 447 -18.38 -24.40 -20.36
C GLU A 447 -17.38 -24.12 -21.50
N GLU A 448 -17.86 -24.06 -22.75
CA GLU A 448 -17.06 -23.70 -23.93
C GLU A 448 -16.42 -22.31 -23.83
N HIS A 449 -17.06 -21.40 -23.08
CA HIS A 449 -16.53 -20.08 -22.78
C HIS A 449 -15.53 -20.13 -21.63
N ARG A 450 -15.88 -20.76 -20.50
CA ARG A 450 -14.98 -20.93 -19.35
C ARG A 450 -13.66 -21.64 -19.74
N ALA A 451 -13.74 -22.68 -20.57
CA ALA A 451 -12.59 -23.39 -21.11
C ALA A 451 -11.73 -22.50 -22.03
N ALA A 452 -12.34 -21.63 -22.84
CA ALA A 452 -11.62 -20.67 -23.67
C ALA A 452 -10.91 -19.58 -22.85
N LEU A 453 -11.52 -19.11 -21.75
CA LEU A 453 -10.86 -18.20 -20.80
C LEU A 453 -9.65 -18.87 -20.13
N TRP A 454 -9.77 -20.13 -19.70
CA TRP A 454 -8.64 -20.90 -19.18
C TRP A 454 -7.51 -21.11 -20.20
N TRP A 455 -7.84 -21.31 -21.47
CA TRP A 455 -6.86 -21.33 -22.55
C TRP A 455 -6.19 -19.96 -22.73
N ALA A 456 -6.93 -18.85 -22.62
CA ALA A 456 -6.38 -17.49 -22.70
C ALA A 456 -5.46 -17.13 -21.50
N VAL A 457 -5.79 -17.61 -20.30
CA VAL A 457 -4.94 -17.49 -19.10
C VAL A 457 -3.60 -18.18 -19.32
N ASN A 458 -3.64 -19.44 -19.77
CA ASN A 458 -2.46 -20.30 -19.92
C ASN A 458 -1.61 -20.00 -21.17
N SER A 459 -2.19 -19.42 -22.22
CA SER A 459 -1.45 -18.95 -23.40
C SER A 459 -0.76 -17.59 -23.22
N GLY A 460 -0.86 -16.98 -22.03
CA GLY A 460 -0.28 -15.67 -21.75
C GLY A 460 -1.10 -14.49 -22.29
N LEU A 461 -2.30 -14.74 -22.81
CA LEU A 461 -3.10 -13.74 -23.53
C LEU A 461 -3.78 -12.74 -22.59
N VAL A 462 -4.32 -13.22 -21.47
CA VAL A 462 -4.92 -12.41 -20.38
C VAL A 462 -3.84 -11.57 -19.69
N ASP A 463 -4.12 -10.30 -19.41
CA ASP A 463 -3.17 -9.40 -18.74
C ASP A 463 -3.34 -9.31 -17.23
N VAL A 464 -4.60 -9.45 -16.76
CA VAL A 464 -5.01 -9.16 -15.38
C VAL A 464 -6.17 -10.10 -14.96
N ILE A 465 -6.27 -10.40 -13.66
CA ILE A 465 -7.49 -10.90 -13.03
C ILE A 465 -7.97 -9.89 -11.99
N GLY A 466 -9.09 -9.23 -12.25
CA GLY A 466 -9.83 -8.35 -11.32
C GLY A 466 -11.05 -9.06 -10.75
N SER A 467 -11.55 -8.67 -9.57
CA SER A 467 -12.65 -9.42 -8.93
C SER A 467 -14.04 -9.01 -9.41
N ASP A 468 -14.19 -7.84 -10.05
CA ASP A 468 -15.48 -7.19 -10.30
C ASP A 468 -16.39 -7.17 -9.06
N HIS A 469 -15.81 -6.86 -7.89
CA HIS A 469 -16.53 -6.85 -6.62
C HIS A 469 -17.66 -5.80 -6.67
N ALA A 470 -18.88 -6.30 -6.88
CA ALA A 470 -20.09 -5.55 -7.11
C ALA A 470 -21.18 -6.01 -6.12
N PRO A 471 -21.04 -5.71 -4.83
CA PRO A 471 -21.95 -6.15 -3.77
C PRO A 471 -23.34 -5.53 -3.92
N HIS A 472 -24.33 -6.29 -3.47
CA HIS A 472 -25.75 -5.99 -3.44
C HIS A 472 -26.36 -6.70 -2.23
N SER A 473 -27.36 -6.10 -1.59
CA SER A 473 -27.94 -6.71 -0.39
C SER A 473 -28.70 -8.00 -0.76
N ILE A 474 -28.85 -8.93 0.19
CA ILE A 474 -29.53 -10.20 -0.08
C ILE A 474 -31.01 -9.97 -0.44
N GLU A 475 -31.63 -8.92 0.09
CA GLU A 475 -33.00 -8.49 -0.22
C GLU A 475 -33.12 -8.04 -1.69
N GLU A 476 -32.14 -7.29 -2.21
CA GLU A 476 -32.13 -6.90 -3.61
C GLU A 476 -31.94 -8.09 -4.55
N LYS A 477 -31.05 -9.02 -4.19
CA LYS A 477 -30.82 -10.25 -4.97
C LYS A 477 -32.01 -11.22 -4.88
N SER A 478 -32.86 -11.11 -3.86
CA SER A 478 -34.05 -11.96 -3.66
C SER A 478 -35.32 -11.47 -4.39
N GLN A 479 -35.24 -10.39 -5.18
CA GLN A 479 -36.37 -9.93 -6.00
C GLN A 479 -36.67 -10.88 -7.17
N SER A 480 -37.81 -10.66 -7.85
CA SER A 480 -38.11 -11.37 -9.10
C SER A 480 -37.25 -10.82 -10.25
N TYR A 481 -36.49 -11.70 -10.90
CA TYR A 481 -35.87 -11.42 -12.19
C TYR A 481 -36.92 -10.97 -13.23
N PRO A 482 -36.62 -10.01 -14.14
CA PRO A 482 -35.34 -9.33 -14.39
C PRO A 482 -35.11 -8.06 -13.54
N ASN A 483 -35.83 -7.85 -12.43
CA ASN A 483 -35.67 -6.65 -11.59
C ASN A 483 -34.54 -6.78 -10.55
N THR A 484 -33.92 -7.95 -10.43
CA THR A 484 -32.74 -8.17 -9.58
C THR A 484 -31.48 -7.52 -10.16
N PRO A 485 -30.57 -7.00 -9.33
CA PRO A 485 -29.36 -6.35 -9.81
C PRO A 485 -28.24 -7.35 -10.17
N SER A 486 -27.46 -7.01 -11.19
CA SER A 486 -26.25 -7.73 -11.58
C SER A 486 -25.04 -7.31 -10.73
N GLY A 487 -24.30 -8.30 -10.23
CA GLY A 487 -23.09 -8.12 -9.45
C GLY A 487 -22.94 -9.16 -8.34
N MET A 488 -21.69 -9.44 -7.97
CA MET A 488 -21.32 -10.34 -6.86
C MET A 488 -20.20 -9.72 -6.01
N PRO A 489 -20.13 -9.96 -4.70
CA PRO A 489 -18.94 -9.67 -3.91
C PRO A 489 -17.79 -10.63 -4.27
N GLY A 490 -16.62 -10.09 -4.64
CA GLY A 490 -15.43 -10.89 -5.01
C GLY A 490 -14.08 -10.50 -4.38
N VAL A 491 -13.91 -9.27 -3.85
CA VAL A 491 -12.57 -8.75 -3.46
C VAL A 491 -11.87 -9.59 -2.38
N GLN A 492 -12.59 -10.07 -1.37
CA GLN A 492 -12.05 -10.92 -0.30
C GLN A 492 -11.66 -12.32 -0.79
N THR A 493 -12.32 -12.83 -1.84
CA THR A 493 -12.08 -14.17 -2.38
C THR A 493 -11.17 -14.18 -3.59
N LEU A 494 -10.78 -13.01 -4.13
CA LEU A 494 -9.94 -12.85 -5.33
C LEU A 494 -8.71 -13.75 -5.29
N LEU A 495 -7.82 -13.55 -4.30
CA LEU A 495 -6.58 -14.32 -4.22
C LEU A 495 -6.86 -15.78 -3.88
N THR A 496 -7.71 -16.06 -2.90
CA THR A 496 -8.08 -17.42 -2.43
C THR A 496 -8.62 -18.31 -3.55
N VAL A 497 -9.53 -17.81 -4.40
CA VAL A 497 -10.08 -18.56 -5.54
C VAL A 497 -9.00 -18.85 -6.58
N ILE A 498 -8.11 -17.89 -6.85
CA ILE A 498 -7.00 -18.10 -7.79
C ILE A 498 -5.95 -19.07 -7.23
N LEU A 499 -5.67 -19.05 -5.94
CA LEU A 499 -4.79 -20.02 -5.27
C LEU A 499 -5.38 -21.43 -5.29
N ASP A 500 -6.69 -21.59 -5.15
CA ASP A 500 -7.36 -22.89 -5.29
C ASP A 500 -7.22 -23.44 -6.71
N HIS A 501 -7.31 -22.57 -7.73
CA HIS A 501 -7.01 -22.95 -9.12
C HIS A 501 -5.54 -23.30 -9.35
N VAL A 502 -4.59 -22.70 -8.59
CA VAL A 502 -3.17 -23.12 -8.58
C VAL A 502 -3.03 -24.50 -7.95
N ALA A 503 -3.68 -24.76 -6.81
CA ALA A 503 -3.69 -26.06 -6.15
C ALA A 503 -4.35 -27.16 -7.01
N ALA A 504 -5.36 -26.79 -7.81
CA ALA A 504 -5.98 -27.65 -8.82
C ALA A 504 -5.18 -27.78 -10.13
N GLY A 505 -4.00 -27.16 -10.24
CA GLY A 505 -3.10 -27.26 -11.40
C GLY A 505 -3.58 -26.55 -12.67
N ARG A 506 -4.51 -25.59 -12.58
CA ARG A 506 -5.05 -24.86 -13.75
C ARG A 506 -4.18 -23.70 -14.21
N LEU A 507 -3.31 -23.18 -13.34
CA LEU A 507 -2.26 -22.19 -13.63
C LEU A 507 -1.14 -22.32 -12.59
N SER A 508 0.05 -21.78 -12.87
CA SER A 508 1.15 -21.74 -11.89
C SER A 508 1.01 -20.58 -10.90
N LEU A 509 1.70 -20.65 -9.76
CA LEU A 509 1.71 -19.57 -8.77
C LEU A 509 2.31 -18.28 -9.34
N GLU A 510 3.34 -18.38 -10.18
CA GLU A 510 3.96 -17.25 -10.86
C GLU A 510 2.98 -16.59 -11.83
N ARG A 511 2.16 -17.38 -12.55
CA ARG A 511 1.12 -16.83 -13.44
C ARG A 511 -0.04 -16.22 -12.65
N ALA A 512 -0.41 -16.78 -11.50
CA ALA A 512 -1.36 -16.15 -10.59
C ALA A 512 -0.85 -14.78 -10.11
N VAL A 513 0.41 -14.71 -9.64
CA VAL A 513 1.07 -13.46 -9.21
C VAL A 513 1.24 -12.45 -10.35
N ASP A 514 1.55 -12.90 -11.57
CA ASP A 514 1.55 -12.01 -12.73
C ASP A 514 0.16 -11.45 -13.00
N LEU A 515 -0.90 -12.25 -12.92
CA LEU A 515 -2.26 -11.80 -13.21
C LEU A 515 -2.88 -10.92 -12.12
N THR A 516 -2.54 -11.12 -10.84
CA THR A 516 -3.14 -10.37 -9.72
C THR A 516 -2.27 -9.25 -9.17
N ALA A 517 -0.99 -9.15 -9.52
CA ALA A 517 -0.09 -8.12 -9.00
C ALA A 517 0.79 -7.43 -10.07
N ALA A 518 1.61 -8.19 -10.80
CA ALA A 518 2.55 -7.59 -11.75
C ALA A 518 1.87 -7.06 -13.03
N GLY A 519 0.77 -7.70 -13.44
CA GLY A 519 -0.12 -7.36 -14.54
C GLY A 519 -0.87 -6.06 -14.31
N PRO A 520 -1.62 -5.90 -13.19
CA PRO A 520 -2.22 -4.62 -12.80
C PRO A 520 -1.20 -3.47 -12.81
N ALA A 521 -0.03 -3.69 -12.22
CA ALA A 521 1.05 -2.69 -12.21
C ALA A 521 1.57 -2.36 -13.61
N ARG A 522 1.71 -3.34 -14.50
CA ARG A 522 2.14 -3.19 -15.90
C ARG A 522 1.08 -2.51 -16.77
N VAL A 523 -0.19 -2.88 -16.63
CA VAL A 523 -1.30 -2.39 -17.48
C VAL A 523 -1.63 -0.92 -17.21
N TYR A 524 -1.63 -0.52 -15.94
CA TYR A 524 -1.96 0.85 -15.52
C TYR A 524 -0.73 1.73 -15.26
N GLY A 525 0.48 1.15 -15.20
CA GLY A 525 1.72 1.87 -14.94
C GLY A 525 1.86 2.31 -13.48
N LEU A 526 1.57 1.41 -12.52
CA LEU A 526 1.71 1.71 -11.09
C LEU A 526 3.18 1.90 -10.70
N ALA A 527 3.47 2.96 -9.95
CA ALA A 527 4.79 3.18 -9.37
C ALA A 527 4.98 2.28 -8.14
N ARG A 528 6.13 1.60 -8.06
CA ARG A 528 6.59 0.80 -6.90
C ARG A 528 5.67 -0.33 -6.39
N LYS A 529 4.64 -0.74 -7.13
CA LYS A 529 3.71 -1.82 -6.70
C LYS A 529 3.78 -3.09 -7.55
N GLY A 530 3.20 -4.17 -7.02
CA GLY A 530 2.93 -5.42 -7.74
C GLY A 530 4.11 -6.37 -7.88
N ARG A 531 5.22 -6.16 -7.16
CA ARG A 531 6.42 -7.00 -7.19
C ARG A 531 7.15 -6.97 -5.85
N ILE A 532 7.74 -8.10 -5.46
CA ILE A 532 8.72 -8.15 -4.37
C ILE A 532 10.11 -7.84 -4.96
N ALA A 533 10.58 -6.62 -4.75
CA ALA A 533 11.92 -6.16 -5.16
C ALA A 533 12.35 -4.98 -4.28
N VAL A 534 13.66 -4.77 -4.11
CA VAL A 534 14.20 -3.63 -3.33
C VAL A 534 13.72 -2.30 -3.92
N GLY A 535 13.29 -1.39 -3.05
CA GLY A 535 12.74 -0.08 -3.38
C GLY A 535 11.25 -0.07 -3.74
N TYR A 536 10.59 -1.23 -3.87
CA TYR A 536 9.13 -1.30 -4.03
C TYR A 536 8.42 -1.06 -2.69
N ASP A 537 7.17 -0.62 -2.74
CA ASP A 537 6.31 -0.52 -1.57
C ASP A 537 6.13 -1.93 -0.97
N ALA A 538 6.20 -2.06 0.37
CA ALA A 538 6.10 -3.35 1.06
C ALA A 538 4.63 -3.82 1.19
N ASP A 539 4.00 -4.04 0.05
CA ASP A 539 2.65 -4.57 -0.12
C ASP A 539 2.72 -6.09 -0.33
N LEU A 540 2.38 -6.87 0.68
CA LEU A 540 2.65 -8.32 0.72
C LEU A 540 1.44 -9.10 1.24
N ALA A 541 1.23 -10.28 0.68
CA ALA A 541 0.30 -11.29 1.20
C ALA A 541 1.09 -12.54 1.59
N LEU A 542 1.00 -12.94 2.86
CA LEU A 542 1.55 -14.21 3.34
C LEU A 542 0.46 -15.28 3.21
N VAL A 543 0.80 -16.40 2.61
CA VAL A 543 -0.14 -17.44 2.18
C VAL A 543 0.36 -18.82 2.60
N ASP A 544 -0.52 -19.60 3.22
CA ASP A 544 -0.33 -21.05 3.36
C ASP A 544 -0.98 -21.76 2.15
N LEU A 545 -0.17 -22.37 1.28
CA LEU A 545 -0.63 -23.10 0.09
C LEU A 545 -1.12 -24.54 0.39
N ALA A 546 -0.85 -25.06 1.59
CA ALA A 546 -1.30 -26.36 2.05
C ALA A 546 -2.61 -26.24 2.86
N ALA A 547 -2.82 -25.11 3.54
CA ALA A 547 -4.05 -24.83 4.28
C ALA A 547 -5.30 -25.01 3.42
N ARG A 548 -6.32 -25.61 4.03
CA ARG A 548 -7.65 -25.76 3.47
C ARG A 548 -8.68 -25.10 4.38
N ARG A 549 -9.55 -24.27 3.82
CA ARG A 549 -10.56 -23.51 4.57
C ARG A 549 -11.87 -23.47 3.81
N THR A 550 -12.95 -23.86 4.47
CA THR A 550 -14.32 -23.64 3.96
C THR A 550 -14.71 -22.19 4.18
N PHE A 551 -15.13 -21.50 3.12
CA PHE A 551 -15.63 -20.14 3.23
C PHE A 551 -17.05 -20.17 3.80
N THR A 552 -17.20 -19.80 5.07
CA THR A 552 -18.51 -19.73 5.73
C THR A 552 -19.11 -18.33 5.60
N ARG A 553 -20.39 -18.18 5.92
CA ARG A 553 -21.08 -16.88 5.81
C ARG A 553 -20.52 -15.84 6.77
N GLU A 554 -20.09 -16.28 7.96
CA GLU A 554 -19.51 -15.44 9.02
C GLU A 554 -18.15 -14.87 8.61
N MET A 555 -17.48 -15.46 7.62
CA MET A 555 -16.24 -14.94 7.04
C MET A 555 -16.48 -13.80 6.05
N ALA A 556 -17.70 -13.59 5.54
CA ALA A 556 -17.99 -12.57 4.53
C ALA A 556 -17.89 -11.16 5.14
N ALA A 557 -16.75 -10.49 4.91
CA ALA A 557 -16.45 -9.17 5.47
C ALA A 557 -17.05 -8.00 4.65
N SER A 558 -17.51 -8.29 3.42
CA SER A 558 -18.32 -7.36 2.64
C SER A 558 -19.62 -7.04 3.36
N ARG A 559 -20.02 -5.77 3.41
CA ARG A 559 -21.22 -5.31 4.12
C ARG A 559 -22.51 -6.02 3.69
N CYS A 560 -22.58 -6.57 2.47
CA CYS A 560 -23.72 -7.34 2.02
C CYS A 560 -23.90 -8.71 2.70
N GLY A 561 -22.89 -9.23 3.41
CA GLY A 561 -23.02 -10.40 4.29
C GLY A 561 -23.32 -11.73 3.59
N TRP A 562 -22.85 -11.89 2.34
CA TRP A 562 -22.92 -13.13 1.56
C TRP A 562 -21.73 -13.25 0.60
N SER A 563 -21.51 -14.44 0.04
CA SER A 563 -20.49 -14.72 -0.98
C SER A 563 -21.02 -15.77 -1.97
N PRO A 564 -20.74 -15.67 -3.30
CA PRO A 564 -21.09 -16.74 -4.25
C PRO A 564 -20.30 -18.04 -4.01
N PHE A 565 -19.33 -18.01 -3.09
CA PHE A 565 -18.49 -19.14 -2.69
C PHE A 565 -18.80 -19.67 -1.28
N GLU A 566 -19.94 -19.30 -0.68
CA GLU A 566 -20.38 -19.85 0.60
C GLU A 566 -20.46 -21.39 0.55
N GLY A 567 -19.84 -22.05 1.53
CA GLY A 567 -19.75 -23.52 1.61
C GLY A 567 -18.65 -24.15 0.76
N VAL A 568 -17.89 -23.39 -0.03
CA VAL A 568 -16.77 -23.91 -0.83
C VAL A 568 -15.52 -24.06 0.05
N THR A 569 -14.88 -25.23 0.01
CA THR A 569 -13.56 -25.46 0.61
C THR A 569 -12.47 -25.14 -0.40
N PHE A 570 -11.68 -24.11 -0.12
CA PHE A 570 -10.51 -23.71 -0.91
C PHE A 570 -9.23 -24.29 -0.33
N GLN A 571 -8.24 -24.55 -1.18
CA GLN A 571 -6.84 -24.75 -0.80
C GLN A 571 -5.99 -23.52 -1.18
N GLY A 572 -5.16 -23.05 -0.26
CA GLY A 572 -4.41 -21.80 -0.42
C GLY A 572 -5.10 -20.64 0.28
N VAL A 573 -4.62 -20.28 1.47
CA VAL A 573 -5.28 -19.32 2.37
C VAL A 573 -4.33 -18.16 2.69
N PRO A 574 -4.73 -16.90 2.43
CA PRO A 574 -4.04 -15.73 2.98
C PRO A 574 -4.13 -15.73 4.51
N VAL A 575 -2.97 -15.69 5.18
CA VAL A 575 -2.86 -15.70 6.65
C VAL A 575 -2.37 -14.36 7.21
N ALA A 576 -1.73 -13.52 6.40
CA ALA A 576 -1.45 -12.13 6.79
C ALA A 576 -1.37 -11.21 5.56
N THR A 577 -1.74 -9.94 5.76
CA THR A 577 -1.65 -8.89 4.73
C THR A 577 -0.91 -7.70 5.30
N ILE A 578 0.05 -7.20 4.52
CA ILE A 578 0.90 -6.06 4.84
C ILE A 578 0.69 -5.01 3.75
N VAL A 579 0.37 -3.78 4.14
CA VAL A 579 0.22 -2.62 3.23
C VAL A 579 1.30 -1.60 3.58
N ARG A 580 2.18 -1.31 2.62
CA ARG A 580 3.35 -0.43 2.78
C ARG A 580 4.08 -0.65 4.10
N GLY A 581 4.41 -1.92 4.38
CA GLY A 581 5.17 -2.36 5.54
C GLY A 581 4.39 -2.50 6.85
N ARG A 582 3.15 -2.03 6.92
CA ARG A 582 2.28 -2.20 8.09
C ARG A 582 1.49 -3.50 7.99
N LEU A 583 1.59 -4.35 9.00
CA LEU A 583 0.68 -5.49 9.17
C LEU A 583 -0.75 -4.96 9.43
N VAL A 584 -1.68 -5.24 8.51
CA VAL A 584 -3.08 -4.77 8.57
C VAL A 584 -4.08 -5.91 8.72
N MET A 585 -3.66 -7.15 8.50
CA MET A 585 -4.47 -8.36 8.71
C MET A 585 -3.60 -9.51 9.18
N ARG A 586 -4.10 -10.30 10.12
CA ARG A 586 -3.53 -11.60 10.50
C ARG A 586 -4.62 -12.59 10.88
N ASP A 587 -4.51 -13.83 10.41
CA ASP A 587 -5.38 -14.98 10.73
C ASP A 587 -6.89 -14.76 10.50
N GLY A 588 -7.26 -13.74 9.71
CA GLY A 588 -8.64 -13.34 9.43
C GLY A 588 -9.16 -12.18 10.29
N GLU A 589 -8.29 -11.55 11.10
CA GLU A 589 -8.61 -10.36 11.90
C GLU A 589 -7.86 -9.12 11.38
N LEU A 590 -8.51 -7.96 11.44
CA LEU A 590 -7.92 -6.66 11.07
C LEU A 590 -7.04 -6.11 12.19
N ILE A 591 -5.87 -5.58 11.85
CA ILE A 591 -4.89 -5.07 12.82
C ILE A 591 -4.76 -3.54 12.73
N GLY A 592 -5.12 -2.89 13.84
CA GLY A 592 -4.97 -1.45 14.02
C GLY A 592 -6.08 -0.64 13.36
N SER A 593 -5.75 0.19 12.38
CA SER A 593 -6.64 1.21 11.81
C SER A 593 -6.44 1.37 10.31
N PRO A 594 -7.45 1.90 9.58
CA PRO A 594 -7.29 2.36 8.21
C PRO A 594 -6.05 3.23 8.01
N SER A 595 -5.35 3.03 6.90
CA SER A 595 -4.12 3.77 6.57
C SER A 595 -3.79 3.79 5.07
N GLY A 596 -4.72 3.39 4.21
CA GLY A 596 -4.56 3.37 2.76
C GLY A 596 -4.22 4.73 2.15
N GLN A 597 -3.40 4.73 1.11
CA GLN A 597 -2.97 5.92 0.38
C GLN A 597 -3.36 5.85 -1.11
N ALA A 598 -3.40 7.01 -1.74
CA ALA A 598 -3.69 7.09 -3.17
C ALA A 598 -2.54 6.48 -3.99
N LEU A 599 -2.86 5.65 -4.98
CA LEU A 599 -1.89 5.05 -5.89
C LEU A 599 -1.18 6.09 -6.75
N ASN A 600 0.12 5.89 -6.93
CA ASN A 600 0.96 6.69 -7.81
C ASN A 600 1.18 5.98 -9.15
N PHE A 601 1.22 6.75 -10.23
CA PHE A 601 1.33 6.24 -11.60
C PHE A 601 2.54 6.85 -12.32
N VAL A 602 3.28 6.01 -13.03
CA VAL A 602 4.45 6.42 -13.81
C VAL A 602 4.02 7.34 -14.94
N GLY A 603 4.68 8.49 -15.06
CA GLY A 603 4.43 9.46 -16.15
C GLY A 603 3.32 10.48 -15.90
N VAL A 604 2.68 10.48 -14.73
CA VAL A 604 1.75 11.56 -14.33
C VAL A 604 2.54 12.69 -13.65
N PRO A 605 2.39 13.97 -14.08
CA PRO A 605 3.01 15.11 -13.39
C PRO A 605 2.53 15.21 -11.94
N GLY A 606 3.45 15.40 -10.99
CA GLY A 606 3.15 15.45 -9.56
C GLY A 606 3.45 14.16 -8.79
N ALA A 607 3.79 13.06 -9.47
CA ALA A 607 4.51 11.96 -8.82
C ALA A 607 5.92 12.46 -8.43
N GLU A 608 6.20 12.56 -7.13
CA GLU A 608 7.53 12.96 -6.64
C GLU A 608 8.59 12.00 -7.18
N ARG A 609 9.60 12.58 -7.87
CA ARG A 609 10.80 11.85 -8.27
C ARG A 609 11.82 11.91 -7.13
N SER A 610 11.55 11.14 -6.07
CA SER A 610 12.39 10.97 -4.87
C SER A 610 12.41 9.51 -4.36
#